data_AF-A0A6A4LCH0-F1
#
_entry.id   AF-A0A6A4LCH0-F1
#
_cell.length_a   1.000
_cell.length_b   1.000
_cell.length_c   1.000
_cell.angle_alpha   90.00
_cell.angle_beta   90.00
_cell.angle_gamma   90.00
#
_symmetry.space_group_name_H-M   'P 1'
#
loop_
_entity.id
_entity.type
_entity.pdbx_description
1 polymer ?
#
loop_
_entity_poly.entity_id
_entity_poly.type
_entity_poly.pdbx_seq_one_letter_code
_entity_poly.pdbx_strand_id
1 'polypeptide(L)'
;MGSYLFAAPAALVLLLLIPSFFFNQIHGESYGRIDNGALAAAGGFEPNGTCDLFKGSWVYDNSYPLFNGAELLLRLRGKRLLFVGDSLSLNQWQSLTCMIHVAVPRAKYTLQRTQGLSTFTFPTYNASIMFDRNAFLVDIVSEESGRVLKLDSIQSGTMWKGMDVLIFNSWHWWLHTGRKQPWDVIQDGSAVYKDMVRLVAYEKALNTWARWVESNIDPTKTRVIFQGVSPDHAK
;
A
#
# COMPACT_ATOMS: atom_id res chain seq x y z
N MET A 1 33.57 27.46 50.67
CA MET A 1 32.57 28.23 49.90
C MET A 1 32.97 28.10 48.44
N GLY A 2 32.54 27.07 47.74
CA GLY A 2 31.25 27.02 47.06
C GLY A 2 31.52 26.81 45.56
N SER A 3 31.83 25.57 45.19
CA SER A 3 32.04 25.08 43.83
C SER A 3 30.70 24.84 43.15
N TYR A 4 30.42 25.51 42.03
CA TYR A 4 29.30 25.18 41.15
C TYR A 4 29.84 24.48 39.89
N LEU A 5 29.88 23.15 39.96
CA LEU A 5 29.84 22.30 38.76
C LEU A 5 28.38 22.26 38.29
N PHE A 6 28.09 22.86 37.13
CA PHE A 6 26.93 22.45 36.34
C PHE A 6 27.38 21.35 35.39
N ALA A 7 27.11 20.11 35.78
CA ALA A 7 27.11 18.97 34.87
C ALA A 7 25.92 19.11 33.92
N ALA A 8 26.19 19.38 32.65
CA ALA A 8 25.22 19.16 31.58
C ALA A 8 25.25 17.67 31.21
N PRO A 9 24.10 16.96 31.15
CA PRO A 9 24.08 15.56 30.77
C PRO A 9 24.43 15.41 29.28
N ALA A 10 25.42 14.55 29.00
CA ALA A 10 25.85 14.14 27.68
C ALA A 10 24.80 13.24 26.99
N ALA A 11 23.65 13.81 26.66
CA ALA A 11 22.57 13.13 25.94
C ALA A 11 21.90 14.06 24.93
N LEU A 12 22.70 14.70 24.06
CA LEU A 12 22.14 15.57 23.02
C LEU A 12 23.10 15.84 21.85
N VAL A 13 23.89 14.85 21.42
CA VAL A 13 24.55 14.88 20.10
C VAL A 13 24.69 13.46 19.55
N LEU A 14 23.57 12.82 19.17
CA LEU A 14 23.60 11.64 18.29
C LEU A 14 22.32 11.51 17.46
N LEU A 15 21.88 12.62 16.83
CA LEU A 15 20.68 12.67 15.99
C LEU A 15 20.94 13.31 14.62
N LEU A 16 22.12 13.11 14.04
CA LEU A 16 22.46 13.71 12.74
C LEU A 16 23.19 12.82 11.72
N LEU A 17 23.12 11.48 11.81
CA LEU A 17 23.65 10.62 10.74
C LEU A 17 22.91 9.26 10.64
N ILE A 18 21.71 9.26 10.03
CA ILE A 18 21.33 8.16 9.13
C ILE A 18 20.80 8.81 7.83
N PRO A 19 21.66 8.96 6.81
CA PRO A 19 21.33 9.63 5.56
C PRO A 19 20.48 8.72 4.66
N SER A 20 19.44 9.28 4.07
CA SER A 20 19.16 9.19 2.62
C SER A 20 19.02 7.83 1.91
N PHE A 21 18.90 6.70 2.61
CA PHE A 21 18.95 5.38 1.96
C PHE A 21 17.64 4.84 1.37
N PHE A 22 16.54 5.60 1.38
CA PHE A 22 15.25 5.13 0.84
C PHE A 22 14.82 5.76 -0.48
N PHE A 23 15.69 6.55 -1.13
CA PHE A 23 15.35 7.19 -2.42
C PHE A 23 15.97 6.55 -3.67
N ASN A 24 16.73 5.45 -3.54
CA ASN A 24 17.33 4.78 -4.71
C ASN A 24 17.19 3.25 -4.62
N GLN A 25 16.06 2.70 -5.04
CA GLN A 25 16.00 1.43 -5.77
C GLN A 25 14.58 1.14 -6.28
N ILE A 26 14.21 1.78 -7.40
CA ILE A 26 13.22 1.23 -8.31
C ILE A 26 13.99 0.36 -9.31
N HIS A 27 14.25 -0.89 -8.94
CA HIS A 27 14.72 -1.91 -9.87
C HIS A 27 13.78 -3.11 -9.75
N GLY A 28 12.87 -3.21 -10.72
CA GLY A 28 12.14 -4.43 -11.01
C GLY A 28 13.10 -5.42 -11.66
N GLU A 29 13.43 -6.48 -10.94
CA GLU A 29 14.19 -7.61 -11.46
C GLU A 29 13.29 -8.85 -11.48
N SER A 30 12.92 -9.22 -12.71
CA SER A 30 12.75 -10.56 -13.31
C SER A 30 12.02 -11.65 -12.53
N TYR A 31 10.88 -12.13 -13.07
CA TYR A 31 10.59 -13.57 -13.19
C TYR A 31 9.42 -13.91 -14.16
N GLY A 32 9.67 -14.81 -15.12
CA GLY A 32 8.78 -15.95 -15.42
C GLY A 32 7.67 -15.81 -16.47
N ARG A 33 8.03 -16.02 -17.74
CA ARG A 33 7.25 -16.32 -18.97
C ARG A 33 5.90 -17.05 -18.78
N ILE A 34 4.81 -16.49 -19.34
CA ILE A 34 3.56 -17.19 -19.68
C ILE A 34 3.30 -17.02 -21.19
N ASP A 35 2.96 -18.12 -21.86
CA ASP A 35 2.85 -18.21 -23.32
C ASP A 35 1.60 -17.51 -23.90
N ASN A 36 1.81 -16.73 -24.97
CA ASN A 36 0.85 -15.81 -25.62
C ASN A 36 -0.22 -16.49 -26.51
N GLY A 37 -0.73 -17.66 -26.13
CA GLY A 37 -1.64 -18.44 -26.98
C GLY A 37 -3.06 -17.87 -27.18
N ALA A 38 -3.50 -16.87 -26.39
CA ALA A 38 -4.93 -16.52 -26.29
C ALA A 38 -5.32 -15.11 -26.77
N LEU A 39 -4.39 -14.29 -27.27
CA LEU A 39 -4.67 -12.89 -27.65
C LEU A 39 -4.99 -12.66 -29.15
N ALA A 40 -5.01 -13.72 -29.96
CA ALA A 40 -5.22 -13.61 -31.41
C ALA A 40 -6.70 -13.43 -31.85
N ALA A 41 -7.67 -13.34 -30.91
CA ALA A 41 -9.10 -13.29 -31.24
C ALA A 41 -9.72 -11.88 -31.24
N ALA A 42 -8.97 -10.84 -30.88
CA ALA A 42 -9.42 -9.44 -30.99
C ALA A 42 -8.64 -8.77 -32.12
N GLY A 43 -9.21 -8.77 -33.32
CA GLY A 43 -8.59 -8.23 -34.53
C GLY A 43 -8.03 -6.82 -34.31
N GLY A 44 -6.71 -6.69 -34.52
CA GLY A 44 -5.99 -5.43 -34.36
C GLY A 44 -4.47 -5.54 -34.17
N PHE A 45 -3.88 -6.74 -34.23
CA PHE A 45 -2.45 -6.92 -34.02
C PHE A 45 -1.71 -7.12 -35.35
N GLU A 46 -1.02 -6.08 -35.85
CA GLU A 46 -0.04 -6.25 -36.91
C GLU A 46 1.21 -6.96 -36.34
N PRO A 47 1.70 -8.07 -36.95
CA PRO A 47 2.75 -8.91 -36.35
C PRO A 47 4.13 -8.24 -36.24
N ASN A 48 4.32 -7.07 -36.86
CA ASN A 48 5.60 -6.37 -36.96
C ASN A 48 5.58 -4.92 -36.44
N GLY A 49 4.47 -4.46 -35.86
CA GLY A 49 4.39 -3.13 -35.24
C GLY A 49 5.01 -3.16 -33.84
N THR A 50 6.06 -2.37 -33.60
CA THR A 50 6.53 -2.10 -32.23
C THR A 50 5.41 -1.35 -31.48
N CYS A 51 4.58 -2.07 -30.72
CA CYS A 51 3.63 -1.45 -29.81
C CYS A 51 4.43 -0.83 -28.66
N ASP A 52 4.80 0.44 -28.83
CA ASP A 52 5.45 1.23 -27.81
C ASP A 52 4.39 1.69 -26.81
N LEU A 53 4.27 0.97 -25.69
CA LEU A 53 3.34 1.26 -24.60
C LEU A 53 3.53 2.68 -24.00
N PHE A 54 4.66 3.34 -24.26
CA PHE A 54 4.92 4.72 -23.82
C PHE A 54 4.53 5.78 -24.86
N LYS A 55 4.11 5.36 -26.05
CA LYS A 55 3.56 6.24 -27.10
C LYS A 55 2.06 6.04 -27.19
N GLY A 56 1.34 6.92 -26.51
CA GLY A 56 -0.11 7.02 -26.59
C GLY A 56 -0.57 8.44 -26.32
N SER A 57 -1.81 8.74 -26.71
CA SER A 57 -2.52 9.94 -26.27
C SER A 57 -3.67 9.48 -25.38
N TRP A 58 -3.92 10.20 -24.29
CA TRP A 58 -5.09 9.96 -23.46
C TRP A 58 -6.34 10.15 -24.32
N VAL A 59 -7.13 9.08 -24.49
CA VAL A 59 -8.43 9.16 -25.14
C VAL A 59 -9.44 9.59 -24.10
N TYR A 60 -10.14 10.69 -24.38
CA TYR A 60 -11.19 11.16 -23.50
C TYR A 60 -12.38 10.20 -23.56
N ASP A 61 -12.79 9.70 -22.39
CA ASP A 61 -13.97 8.86 -22.23
C ASP A 61 -15.08 9.66 -21.57
N ASN A 62 -16.15 9.93 -22.33
CA ASN A 62 -17.30 10.72 -21.87
C ASN A 62 -18.23 9.94 -20.93
N SER A 63 -18.02 8.64 -20.74
CA SER A 63 -18.88 7.80 -19.90
C SER A 63 -18.68 8.04 -18.40
N TYR A 64 -17.59 8.71 -18.01
CA TYR A 64 -17.28 9.06 -16.63
C TYR A 64 -16.91 10.55 -16.49
N PRO A 65 -17.23 11.19 -15.36
CA PRO A 65 -16.82 12.56 -15.13
C PRO A 65 -15.29 12.66 -15.02
N LEU A 66 -14.72 13.71 -15.60
CA LEU A 66 -13.32 14.06 -15.36
C LEU A 66 -13.05 14.23 -13.86
N PHE A 67 -11.86 13.83 -13.43
CA PHE A 67 -11.45 13.98 -12.04
C PHE A 67 -11.47 15.46 -11.62
N ASN A 68 -12.12 15.73 -10.48
CA ASN A 68 -12.12 17.04 -9.85
C ASN A 68 -11.70 16.89 -8.38
N GLY A 69 -10.48 17.32 -8.07
CA GLY A 69 -9.92 17.17 -6.71
C GLY A 69 -10.61 18.02 -5.66
N ALA A 70 -11.15 19.20 -6.02
CA ALA A 70 -11.89 20.05 -5.09
C ALA A 70 -13.23 19.42 -4.71
N GLU A 71 -13.95 18.88 -5.69
CA GLU A 71 -15.21 18.15 -5.47
C GLU A 71 -14.97 16.88 -4.66
N LEU A 72 -13.92 16.11 -4.95
CA LEU A 72 -13.56 14.95 -4.13
C LEU A 72 -13.28 15.34 -2.68
N LEU A 73 -12.52 16.41 -2.44
CA LEU A 73 -12.21 16.88 -1.09
C LEU A 73 -13.47 17.33 -0.34
N LEU A 74 -14.44 17.95 -1.04
CA LEU A 74 -15.74 18.28 -0.46
C LEU A 74 -16.53 17.02 -0.08
N ARG A 75 -16.53 15.99 -0.93
CA ARG A 75 -17.16 14.70 -0.62
C ARG A 75 -16.49 13.98 0.55
N LEU A 76 -15.19 14.18 0.75
CA LEU A 76 -14.42 13.64 1.87
C LEU A 76 -14.52 14.51 3.14
N ARG A 77 -15.31 15.59 3.14
CA ARG A 77 -15.47 16.43 4.34
C ARG A 77 -16.00 15.60 5.51
N GLY A 78 -15.30 15.67 6.64
CA GLY A 78 -15.62 14.89 7.84
C GLY A 78 -15.32 13.39 7.72
N LYS A 79 -14.60 12.96 6.68
CA LYS A 79 -14.36 11.55 6.37
C LYS A 79 -12.89 11.16 6.42
N ARG A 80 -12.67 9.85 6.60
CA ARG A 80 -11.35 9.22 6.60
C ARG A 80 -11.26 8.18 5.49
N LEU A 81 -10.32 8.39 4.56
CA LEU A 81 -9.96 7.44 3.52
C LEU A 81 -8.62 6.81 3.87
N LEU A 82 -8.54 5.49 3.88
CA LEU A 82 -7.32 4.74 4.19
C LEU A 82 -6.97 3.79 3.04
N PHE A 83 -5.77 3.98 2.48
CA PHE A 83 -5.10 2.98 1.65
C PHE A 83 -4.40 1.97 2.56
N VAL A 84 -4.55 0.67 2.28
CA VAL A 84 -3.88 -0.40 3.01
C VAL A 84 -3.24 -1.33 2.00
N GLY A 85 -1.91 -1.46 2.06
CA GLY A 85 -1.25 -2.34 1.11
C GLY A 85 0.26 -2.19 1.05
N ASP A 86 0.79 -2.56 -0.11
CA ASP A 86 2.21 -2.49 -0.41
C ASP A 86 2.65 -1.11 -0.96
N SER A 87 3.82 -1.08 -1.60
CA SER A 87 4.38 0.14 -2.21
C SER A 87 3.49 0.76 -3.30
N LEU A 88 2.61 0.00 -3.95
CA LEU A 88 1.69 0.53 -4.94
C LEU A 88 0.58 1.37 -4.29
N SER A 89 0.06 0.91 -3.14
CA SER A 89 -0.86 1.72 -2.33
C SER A 89 -0.23 3.03 -1.87
N LEU A 90 1.07 3.01 -1.52
CA LEU A 90 1.81 4.23 -1.20
C LEU A 90 1.85 5.19 -2.40
N ASN A 91 2.15 4.68 -3.60
CA ASN A 91 2.20 5.49 -4.83
C ASN A 91 0.82 6.10 -5.14
N GLN A 92 -0.26 5.33 -4.99
CA GLN A 92 -1.62 5.84 -5.21
C GLN A 92 -2.01 6.90 -4.18
N TRP A 93 -1.69 6.68 -2.90
CA TRP A 93 -1.91 7.68 -1.85
C TRP A 93 -1.14 8.98 -2.12
N GLN A 94 0.13 8.90 -2.53
CA GLN A 94 0.92 10.07 -2.91
C GLN A 94 0.34 10.78 -4.13
N SER A 95 -0.04 10.04 -5.17
CA SER A 95 -0.68 10.59 -6.36
C SER A 95 -1.96 11.36 -6.01
N LEU A 96 -2.86 10.74 -5.23
CA LEU A 96 -4.13 11.34 -4.85
C LEU A 96 -3.96 12.60 -4.02
N THR A 97 -3.08 12.56 -3.01
CA THR A 97 -2.80 13.72 -2.14
C THR A 97 -2.22 14.88 -2.94
N CYS A 98 -1.31 14.63 -3.89
CA CYS A 98 -0.80 15.64 -4.81
C CYS A 98 -1.88 16.23 -5.73
N MET A 99 -2.73 15.39 -6.33
CA MET A 99 -3.81 15.84 -7.20
C MET A 99 -4.79 16.78 -6.46
N ILE A 100 -5.14 16.44 -5.21
CA ILE A 100 -6.02 17.29 -4.38
C ILE A 100 -5.29 18.57 -3.97
N HIS A 101 -4.00 18.48 -3.60
CA HIS A 101 -3.21 19.66 -3.24
C HIS A 101 -3.16 20.68 -4.40
N VAL A 102 -2.96 20.22 -5.64
CA VAL A 102 -2.98 21.09 -6.83
C VAL A 102 -4.37 21.63 -7.11
N ALA A 103 -5.42 20.85 -6.92
CA ALA A 103 -6.80 21.29 -7.13
C ALA A 103 -7.27 22.35 -6.11
N VAL A 104 -6.69 22.36 -4.90
CA VAL A 104 -7.05 23.28 -3.81
C VAL A 104 -5.79 23.88 -3.16
N PRO A 105 -4.99 24.69 -3.89
CA PRO A 105 -3.62 25.05 -3.50
C PRO A 105 -3.54 25.93 -2.25
N ARG A 106 -4.64 26.60 -1.89
CA ARG A 106 -4.72 27.46 -0.69
C ARG A 106 -5.17 26.71 0.57
N ALA A 107 -5.62 25.45 0.45
CA ALA A 107 -6.02 24.67 1.60
C ALA A 107 -4.78 24.27 2.41
N LYS A 108 -4.78 24.61 3.71
CA LYS A 108 -3.74 24.15 4.63
C LYS A 108 -3.88 22.64 4.84
N TYR A 109 -2.74 21.97 4.97
CA TYR A 109 -2.69 20.54 5.24
C TYR A 109 -1.65 20.22 6.32
N THR A 110 -1.77 19.04 6.92
CA THR A 110 -0.74 18.45 7.78
C THR A 110 -0.36 17.07 7.26
N LEU A 111 0.92 16.72 7.42
CA LEU A 111 1.45 15.40 7.08
C LEU A 111 2.14 14.81 8.31
N GLN A 112 1.66 13.66 8.76
CA GLN A 112 2.22 12.94 9.89
C GLN A 112 2.55 11.51 9.49
N ARG A 113 3.70 11.00 9.94
CA ARG A 113 4.13 9.61 9.69
C ARG A 113 4.51 8.97 11.01
N THR A 114 3.88 7.86 11.34
CA THR A 114 4.08 7.15 12.61
C THR A 114 4.01 5.64 12.36
N GLN A 115 5.10 4.93 12.62
CA GLN A 115 5.16 3.46 12.66
C GLN A 115 4.40 2.73 11.52
N GLY A 116 4.56 3.20 10.27
CA GLY A 116 3.91 2.58 9.10
C GLY A 116 2.61 3.24 8.64
N LEU A 117 2.02 4.10 9.47
CA LEU A 117 0.87 4.93 9.11
C LEU A 117 1.33 6.30 8.62
N SER A 118 0.88 6.71 7.45
CA SER A 118 1.05 8.07 6.91
C SER A 118 -0.32 8.73 6.83
N THR A 119 -0.48 9.91 7.43
CA THR A 119 -1.75 10.64 7.50
C THR A 119 -1.59 12.02 6.88
N PHE A 120 -2.35 12.28 5.82
CA PHE A 120 -2.46 13.58 5.17
C PHE A 120 -3.83 14.18 5.49
N THR A 121 -3.88 15.28 6.24
CA THR A 121 -5.13 15.86 6.74
C THR A 121 -5.33 17.27 6.22
N PHE A 122 -6.56 17.59 5.81
CA PHE A 122 -7.03 18.93 5.50
C PHE A 122 -7.92 19.44 6.64
N PRO A 123 -7.39 20.22 7.62
CA PRO A 123 -8.12 20.57 8.84
C PRO A 123 -9.44 21.31 8.59
N THR A 124 -9.46 22.24 7.63
CA THR A 124 -10.68 23.00 7.26
C THR A 124 -11.81 22.09 6.77
N TYR A 125 -11.48 20.93 6.20
CA TYR A 125 -12.45 19.96 5.70
C TYR A 125 -12.70 18.83 6.70
N ASN A 126 -11.95 18.77 7.81
CA ASN A 126 -11.92 17.62 8.70
C ASN A 126 -11.80 16.29 7.92
N ALA A 127 -10.94 16.28 6.91
CA ALA A 127 -10.77 15.17 5.97
C ALA A 127 -9.35 14.62 6.07
N SER A 128 -9.22 13.29 6.15
CA SER A 128 -7.93 12.61 6.22
C SER A 128 -7.80 11.56 5.12
N ILE A 129 -6.66 11.58 4.43
CA ILE A 129 -6.26 10.62 3.41
C ILE A 129 -5.01 9.92 3.94
N MET A 130 -5.12 8.63 4.19
CA MET A 130 -4.18 7.87 5.01
C MET A 130 -3.61 6.70 4.22
N PHE A 131 -2.43 6.25 4.61
CA PHE A 131 -1.79 5.05 4.08
C PHE A 131 -1.23 4.21 5.24
N ASP A 132 -1.66 2.96 5.34
CA ASP A 132 -1.16 1.93 6.25
C ASP A 132 -0.36 0.89 5.46
N ARG A 133 0.92 0.73 5.80
CA ARG A 133 1.80 -0.23 5.12
C ARG A 133 1.55 -1.65 5.63
N ASN A 134 0.69 -2.37 4.94
CA ASN A 134 0.45 -3.79 5.17
C ASN A 134 0.42 -4.55 3.83
N ALA A 135 1.60 -5.01 3.38
CA ALA A 135 1.76 -5.58 2.06
C ALA A 135 1.03 -6.92 1.84
N PHE A 136 0.76 -7.66 2.91
CA PHE A 136 0.20 -9.02 2.86
C PHE A 136 -1.24 -9.09 3.38
N LEU A 137 -1.74 -8.01 3.97
CA LEU A 137 -3.05 -7.89 4.65
C LEU A 137 -3.23 -8.81 5.87
N VAL A 138 -2.31 -9.75 6.08
CA VAL A 138 -2.20 -10.64 7.23
C VAL A 138 -0.89 -10.38 7.97
N ASP A 139 -0.78 -10.92 9.18
CA ASP A 139 0.31 -10.58 10.08
C ASP A 139 1.62 -11.30 9.76
N ILE A 140 2.73 -10.57 9.91
CA ILE A 140 4.07 -11.15 10.06
C ILE A 140 4.49 -10.91 11.51
N VAL A 141 4.71 -12.00 12.25
CA VAL A 141 5.04 -11.96 13.68
C VAL A 141 6.45 -12.47 13.88
N SER A 142 7.24 -11.80 14.72
CA SER A 142 8.54 -12.30 15.16
C SER A 142 8.35 -13.27 16.33
N GLU A 143 8.73 -14.52 16.14
CA GLU A 143 8.72 -15.58 17.15
C GLU A 143 10.15 -16.11 17.37
N GLU A 144 10.35 -16.97 18.37
CA GLU A 144 11.66 -17.58 18.65
C GLU A 144 12.21 -18.36 17.45
N SER A 145 11.33 -18.94 16.64
CA SER A 145 11.67 -19.66 15.40
C SER A 145 11.95 -18.75 14.20
N GLY A 146 11.86 -17.43 14.35
CA GLY A 146 12.03 -16.43 13.29
C GLY A 146 10.75 -15.68 12.93
N ARG A 147 10.74 -15.03 11.76
CA ARG A 147 9.59 -14.27 11.25
C ARG A 147 8.56 -15.21 10.63
N VAL A 148 7.34 -15.21 11.14
CA VAL A 148 6.26 -16.11 10.73
C VAL A 148 5.20 -15.30 9.98
N LEU A 149 4.94 -15.63 8.71
CA LEU A 149 3.78 -15.12 7.98
C LEU A 149 2.55 -15.95 8.37
N LYS A 150 1.61 -15.36 9.12
CA LYS A 150 0.41 -16.05 9.61
C LYS A 150 -0.75 -15.78 8.66
N LEU A 151 -1.16 -16.78 7.89
CA LEU A 151 -2.20 -16.61 6.85
C LEU A 151 -3.62 -16.45 7.41
N ASP A 152 -3.83 -16.75 8.68
CA ASP A 152 -5.11 -16.77 9.39
C ASP A 152 -5.25 -15.65 10.45
N SER A 153 -4.32 -14.69 10.49
CA SER A 153 -4.29 -13.62 11.50
C SER A 153 -4.26 -12.22 10.88
N ILE A 154 -5.09 -11.31 11.43
CA ILE A 154 -5.16 -9.88 11.06
C ILE A 154 -5.31 -9.02 12.32
N GLN A 155 -4.21 -8.77 13.02
CA GLN A 155 -4.17 -7.91 14.21
C GLN A 155 -4.29 -6.42 13.83
N SER A 156 -3.65 -6.04 12.71
CA SER A 156 -3.70 -4.66 12.17
C SER A 156 -5.10 -4.20 11.79
N GLY A 157 -6.06 -5.12 11.62
CA GLY A 157 -7.44 -4.83 11.23
C GLY A 157 -8.16 -3.87 12.17
N THR A 158 -7.78 -3.81 13.44
CA THR A 158 -8.36 -2.86 14.40
C THR A 158 -8.22 -1.41 13.92
N MET A 159 -7.12 -1.07 13.24
CA MET A 159 -6.89 0.28 12.69
C MET A 159 -7.82 0.61 11.52
N TRP A 160 -8.30 -0.40 10.77
CA TRP A 160 -9.12 -0.20 9.57
C TRP A 160 -10.59 0.09 9.91
N LYS A 161 -11.01 -0.23 11.14
CA LYS A 161 -12.37 0.03 11.63
C LYS A 161 -12.63 1.54 11.71
N GLY A 162 -13.86 1.93 11.38
CA GLY A 162 -14.31 3.33 11.47
C GLY A 162 -13.80 4.23 10.34
N MET A 163 -13.17 3.68 9.30
CA MET A 163 -12.88 4.42 8.07
C MET A 163 -14.13 4.55 7.21
N ASP A 164 -14.29 5.67 6.50
CA ASP A 164 -15.39 5.86 5.55
C ASP A 164 -15.09 5.18 4.21
N VAL A 165 -13.81 5.13 3.84
CA VAL A 165 -13.34 4.51 2.59
C VAL A 165 -12.07 3.72 2.89
N LEU A 166 -12.06 2.44 2.52
CA LEU A 166 -10.92 1.56 2.58
C LEU A 166 -10.53 1.14 1.17
N ILE A 167 -9.25 1.31 0.81
CA ILE A 167 -8.69 0.90 -0.48
C ILE A 167 -7.56 -0.07 -0.21
N PHE A 168 -7.78 -1.35 -0.49
CA PHE A 168 -6.81 -2.41 -0.26
C PHE A 168 -6.04 -2.74 -1.54
N ASN A 169 -4.78 -3.12 -1.40
CA ASN A 169 -3.99 -3.74 -2.47
C ASN A 169 -2.98 -4.72 -1.88
N SER A 170 -2.74 -5.83 -2.57
CA SER A 170 -1.73 -6.79 -2.16
C SER A 170 -1.32 -7.64 -3.35
N TRP A 171 -0.05 -7.60 -3.77
CA TRP A 171 0.52 -8.60 -4.68
C TRP A 171 2.04 -8.50 -4.80
N HIS A 172 2.56 -7.29 -4.99
CA HIS A 172 3.94 -7.08 -5.45
C HIS A 172 4.98 -7.74 -4.53
N TRP A 173 4.72 -7.76 -3.23
CA TRP A 173 5.63 -8.33 -2.23
C TRP A 173 5.54 -9.85 -2.07
N TRP A 174 4.47 -10.50 -2.57
CA TRP A 174 4.29 -11.96 -2.46
C TRP A 174 5.32 -12.73 -3.27
N LEU A 175 5.81 -12.12 -4.34
CA LEU A 175 6.80 -12.69 -5.25
C LEU A 175 8.25 -12.56 -4.75
N HIS A 176 8.49 -11.83 -3.65
CA HIS A 176 9.83 -11.69 -3.10
C HIS A 176 10.34 -13.00 -2.49
N THR A 177 11.57 -13.36 -2.85
CA THR A 177 12.31 -14.51 -2.35
C THR A 177 13.68 -14.09 -1.82
N GLY A 178 14.38 -15.00 -1.16
CA GLY A 178 15.73 -14.76 -0.63
C GLY A 178 15.77 -13.59 0.37
N ARG A 179 16.73 -12.68 0.21
CA ARG A 179 16.95 -11.56 1.15
C ARG A 179 15.78 -10.57 1.23
N LYS A 180 14.96 -10.47 0.18
CA LYS A 180 13.80 -9.57 0.14
C LYS A 180 12.55 -10.19 0.78
N GLN A 181 12.57 -11.49 1.10
CA GLN A 181 11.44 -12.16 1.73
C GLN A 181 11.29 -11.71 3.19
N PRO A 182 10.13 -11.15 3.58
CA PRO A 182 9.93 -10.62 4.92
C PRO A 182 9.58 -11.68 5.97
N TRP A 183 9.43 -12.95 5.59
CA TRP A 183 9.18 -14.08 6.48
C TRP A 183 10.20 -15.20 6.29
N ASP A 184 10.37 -16.03 7.32
CA ASP A 184 11.27 -17.19 7.35
C ASP A 184 10.51 -18.52 7.22
N VAL A 185 9.25 -18.54 7.67
CA VAL A 185 8.27 -19.64 7.57
C VAL A 185 6.85 -19.09 7.38
N ILE A 186 5.94 -19.93 6.91
CA ILE A 186 4.51 -19.61 6.69
C ILE A 186 3.67 -20.52 7.58
N GLN A 187 2.72 -19.93 8.31
CA GLN A 187 1.77 -20.64 9.15
C GLN A 187 0.37 -20.60 8.54
N ASP A 188 -0.28 -21.76 8.47
CA ASP A 188 -1.68 -21.95 8.04
C ASP A 188 -2.41 -22.76 9.11
N GLY A 189 -3.16 -22.09 9.99
CA GLY A 189 -3.74 -22.71 11.17
C GLY A 189 -2.65 -23.27 12.09
N SER A 190 -2.69 -24.57 12.36
CA SER A 190 -1.69 -25.26 13.19
C SER A 190 -0.47 -25.76 12.41
N ALA A 191 -0.49 -25.71 11.08
CA ALA A 191 0.59 -26.22 10.24
C ALA A 191 1.62 -25.12 9.94
N VAL A 192 2.90 -25.47 10.00
CA VAL A 192 4.02 -24.57 9.69
C VAL A 192 4.82 -25.13 8.51
N TYR A 193 5.03 -24.28 7.52
CA TYR A 193 5.71 -24.62 6.26
C TYR A 193 6.96 -23.76 6.11
N LYS A 194 8.04 -24.35 5.56
CA LYS A 194 9.24 -23.59 5.25
C LYS A 194 8.98 -22.55 4.15
N ASP A 195 8.20 -22.94 3.15
CA ASP A 195 7.69 -22.06 2.11
C ASP A 195 6.38 -22.64 1.55
N MET A 196 5.65 -21.85 0.77
CA MET A 196 4.40 -22.23 0.14
C MET A 196 4.33 -21.66 -1.28
N VAL A 197 3.61 -22.34 -2.18
CA VAL A 197 3.27 -21.80 -3.50
C VAL A 197 2.57 -20.45 -3.31
N ARG A 198 3.09 -19.40 -3.95
CA ARG A 198 2.68 -18.01 -3.66
C ARG A 198 1.21 -17.73 -3.92
N LEU A 199 0.64 -18.32 -4.97
CA LEU A 199 -0.81 -18.22 -5.23
C LEU A 199 -1.66 -18.89 -4.15
N VAL A 200 -1.21 -20.03 -3.61
CA VAL A 200 -1.92 -20.73 -2.52
C VAL A 200 -1.85 -19.92 -1.23
N ALA A 201 -0.68 -19.36 -0.89
CA ALA A 201 -0.52 -18.50 0.27
C ALA A 201 -1.35 -17.22 0.15
N TYR A 202 -1.33 -16.60 -1.05
CA TYR A 202 -2.09 -15.40 -1.37
C TYR A 202 -3.60 -15.63 -1.27
N GLU A 203 -4.11 -16.71 -1.85
CA GLU A 203 -5.52 -17.10 -1.78
C GLU A 203 -5.97 -17.28 -0.33
N LYS A 204 -5.19 -18.00 0.49
CA LYS A 204 -5.49 -18.20 1.91
C LYS A 204 -5.55 -16.89 2.68
N ALA A 205 -4.55 -16.02 2.50
CA ALA A 205 -4.52 -14.71 3.16
C ALA A 205 -5.67 -13.81 2.71
N LEU A 206 -5.99 -13.78 1.41
CA LEU A 206 -7.14 -13.04 0.90
C LEU A 206 -8.46 -13.57 1.44
N ASN A 207 -8.62 -14.89 1.57
CA ASN A 207 -9.80 -15.49 2.18
C ASN A 207 -9.94 -15.12 3.67
N THR A 208 -8.82 -14.98 4.39
CA THR A 208 -8.81 -14.45 5.76
C THR A 208 -9.20 -12.97 5.79
N TRP A 209 -8.63 -12.15 4.90
CA TRP A 209 -8.98 -10.73 4.76
C TRP A 209 -10.45 -10.52 4.39
N ALA A 210 -10.99 -11.27 3.45
CA ALA A 210 -12.39 -11.17 3.02
C ALA A 210 -13.35 -11.47 4.18
N ARG A 211 -13.11 -12.58 4.90
CA ARG A 211 -13.87 -12.93 6.11
C ARG A 211 -13.78 -11.85 7.19
N TRP A 212 -12.60 -11.26 7.36
CA TRP A 212 -12.41 -10.15 8.29
C TRP A 212 -13.26 -8.94 7.88
N VAL A 213 -13.26 -8.55 6.60
CA VAL A 213 -14.08 -7.44 6.10
C VAL A 213 -15.56 -7.72 6.34
N GLU A 214 -16.06 -8.89 5.95
CA GLU A 214 -17.47 -9.29 6.15
C GLU A 214 -17.89 -9.24 7.62
N SER A 215 -16.99 -9.61 8.53
CA SER A 215 -17.30 -9.67 9.96
C SER A 215 -17.14 -8.33 10.69
N ASN A 216 -16.40 -7.37 10.13
CA ASN A 216 -15.98 -6.17 10.85
C ASN A 216 -16.39 -4.86 10.20
N ILE A 217 -16.84 -4.86 8.94
CA ILE A 217 -17.14 -3.65 8.18
C ILE A 217 -18.62 -3.60 7.83
N ASP A 218 -19.26 -2.49 8.22
CA ASP A 218 -20.65 -2.19 7.85
C ASP A 218 -20.67 -1.52 6.47
N PRO A 219 -21.16 -2.20 5.41
CA PRO A 219 -21.10 -1.68 4.04
C PRO A 219 -22.03 -0.46 3.83
N THR A 220 -22.94 -0.18 4.76
CA THR A 220 -23.78 1.03 4.71
C THR A 220 -23.03 2.28 5.16
N LYS A 221 -21.92 2.11 5.90
CA LYS A 221 -21.10 3.21 6.46
C LYS A 221 -19.75 3.33 5.78
N THR A 222 -19.16 2.20 5.42
CA THR A 222 -17.80 2.14 4.87
C THR A 222 -17.82 1.58 3.47
N ARG A 223 -17.18 2.29 2.54
CA ARG A 223 -16.93 1.79 1.19
C ARG A 223 -15.61 1.02 1.16
N VAL A 224 -15.63 -0.23 0.73
CA VAL A 224 -14.44 -1.06 0.55
C VAL A 224 -14.14 -1.21 -0.93
N ILE A 225 -12.88 -1.01 -1.31
CA ILE A 225 -12.36 -1.18 -2.66
C ILE A 225 -11.12 -2.08 -2.57
N PHE A 226 -10.98 -3.03 -3.48
CA PHE A 226 -9.76 -3.78 -3.65
C PHE A 226 -9.15 -3.44 -5.02
N GLN A 227 -7.99 -2.81 -5.03
CA GLN A 227 -7.21 -2.56 -6.23
C GLN A 227 -6.55 -3.86 -6.67
N GLY A 228 -6.83 -4.27 -7.91
CA GLY A 228 -6.21 -5.44 -8.52
C GLY A 228 -4.69 -5.35 -8.67
N VAL A 229 -4.11 -6.43 -9.18
CA VAL A 229 -2.67 -6.56 -9.39
C VAL A 229 -2.17 -5.51 -10.39
N SER A 230 -1.14 -4.75 -10.01
CA SER A 230 -0.40 -3.94 -10.98
C SER A 230 0.53 -4.84 -11.79
N PRO A 231 0.57 -4.71 -13.13
CA PRO A 231 1.47 -5.50 -13.96
C PRO A 231 2.93 -5.18 -13.65
N ASP A 232 3.78 -6.20 -13.78
CA ASP A 232 5.22 -6.04 -13.93
C ASP A 232 5.56 -6.11 -15.43
N HIS A 233 6.52 -5.29 -15.85
CA HIS A 233 6.99 -5.20 -17.23
C HIS A 233 8.42 -5.75 -17.40
N ALA A 234 8.96 -6.38 -16.36
CA ALA A 234 10.17 -7.18 -16.47
C ALA A 234 9.99 -8.29 -17.52
N LYS A 235 11.01 -8.47 -18.36
CA LYS A 235 11.08 -9.56 -19.34
C LYS A 235 11.43 -10.89 -18.69
#